data_AF-A0A3M1EUX2-F1
#
_entry.id   AF-A0A3M1EUX2-F1
#
_cell.length_a   1.000
_cell.length_b   1.000
_cell.length_c   1.000
_cell.angle_alpha   90.00
_cell.angle_beta   90.00
_cell.angle_gamma   90.00
#
_symmetry.space_group_name_H-M   'P 1'
#
loop_
_entity.id
_entity.type
_entity.pdbx_description
1 polymer ?
#
loop_
_entity_poly.entity_id
_entity_poly.type
_entity_poly.pdbx_seq_one_letter_code
_entity_poly.pdbx_strand_id
1 'polypeptide(L)' 'PGMKGTELVRRLKEIHPETEILYMSGYADRSGASFEGEGKRWIEQPFTTATLLERIRQVLATRSANEPSPG' A
#
# COMPACT_ATOMS: atom_id res chain seq x y z
N PRO A 1 6.67 -20.90 -3.00
CA PRO A 1 6.11 -19.54 -3.27
C PRO A 1 7.23 -18.59 -3.73
N GLY A 2 7.25 -18.20 -5.01
CA GLY A 2 8.48 -17.74 -5.69
C GLY A 2 8.64 -16.23 -5.94
N MET A 3 7.67 -15.38 -5.57
CA MET A 3 7.74 -13.94 -5.81
C MET A 3 7.58 -13.17 -4.50
N LYS A 4 8.46 -12.19 -4.27
CA LYS A 4 8.36 -11.25 -3.14
C LYS A 4 7.27 -10.21 -3.43
N GLY A 5 6.53 -9.78 -2.40
CA GLY A 5 5.47 -8.78 -2.55
C GLY A 5 5.93 -7.46 -3.20
N THR A 6 7.18 -7.06 -2.95
CA THR A 6 7.80 -5.86 -3.56
C THR A 6 8.01 -6.00 -5.07
N GLU A 7 8.36 -7.18 -5.57
CA GLU A 7 8.53 -7.41 -7.02
C GLU A 7 7.19 -7.40 -7.76
N LEU A 8 6.12 -7.91 -7.11
CA LEU A 8 4.76 -7.80 -7.65
C LEU A 8 4.34 -6.33 -7.78
N VAL A 9 4.58 -5.52 -6.74
CA VAL A 9 4.24 -4.10 -6.76
C VAL A 9 5.01 -3.36 -7.85
N ARG A 10 6.31 -3.64 -7.99
CA ARG A 10 7.14 -3.04 -9.05
C ARG A 10 6.51 -3.28 -10.43
N ARG A 11 6.19 -4.54 -10.75
CA ARG A 11 5.54 -4.92 -12.02
C ARG A 11 4.16 -4.31 -12.19
N LEU A 12 3.37 -4.26 -11.13
CA LEU A 12 2.03 -3.68 -11.16
C LEU A 12 2.08 -2.17 -11.45
N LYS A 13 3.05 -1.45 -10.88
CA LYS A 13 3.26 -0.02 -11.14
C LYS A 13 3.78 0.25 -12.56
N GLU A 14 4.48 -0.68 -13.20
CA GLU A 14 4.87 -0.57 -14.61
C GLU A 14 3.67 -0.65 -15.56
N ILE A 15 2.61 -1.38 -15.19
CA ILE A 15 1.43 -1.61 -16.04
C ILE A 15 0.29 -0.63 -15.69
N HIS A 16 0.06 -0.41 -14.40
CA HIS A 16 -0.99 0.42 -13.83
C HIS A 16 -0.44 1.33 -12.72
N PRO A 17 0.27 2.41 -13.06
CA PRO A 17 0.88 3.31 -12.08
C PRO A 17 -0.13 3.92 -11.10
N GLU A 18 -1.40 4.05 -11.51
CA GLU A 18 -2.53 4.54 -10.73
C GLU A 18 -3.05 3.56 -9.66
N THR A 19 -2.60 2.31 -9.68
CA THR A 19 -3.05 1.32 -8.70
C THR A 19 -2.49 1.64 -7.34
N GLU A 20 -3.36 1.85 -6.36
CA GLU A 20 -2.96 2.05 -4.98
C GLU A 20 -2.60 0.72 -4.30
N ILE A 21 -1.59 0.76 -3.43
CA ILE A 21 -1.02 -0.43 -2.80
C ILE A 21 -1.17 -0.32 -1.28
N LEU A 22 -1.65 -1.40 -0.65
CA LEU A 22 -1.68 -1.58 0.80
C LEU A 22 -0.87 -2.83 1.16
N TYR A 23 0.26 -2.65 1.81
CA TYR A 23 1.12 -3.74 2.28
C TYR A 23 0.57 -4.36 3.56
N MET A 24 0.73 -5.67 3.71
CA MET A 24 0.42 -6.39 4.94
C MET A 24 1.72 -6.89 5.56
N SER A 25 2.08 -6.39 6.73
CA SER A 25 3.28 -6.84 7.45
C SER A 25 2.91 -7.81 8.57
N GLY A 26 3.61 -8.94 8.62
CA GLY A 26 3.64 -9.83 9.78
C GLY A 26 4.83 -9.51 10.68
N TYR A 27 4.85 -10.08 11.89
CA TYR A 27 5.92 -9.93 12.89
C TYR A 27 7.36 -10.15 12.38
N ALA A 28 7.54 -10.86 11.26
CA ALA A 28 8.85 -11.20 10.69
C ALA A 28 9.38 -10.24 9.62
N ASP A 29 8.58 -9.29 9.12
CA ASP A 29 8.93 -8.46 7.94
C ASP A 29 9.50 -7.07 8.29
N ARG A 30 9.58 -6.75 9.60
CA ARG A 30 9.99 -5.41 10.09
C ARG A 30 11.46 -5.06 9.84
N SER A 31 12.29 -6.01 9.41
CA SER A 31 13.74 -5.88 9.37
C SER A 31 14.32 -5.50 8.00
N GLY A 32 13.53 -5.50 6.92
CA GLY A 32 14.09 -5.44 5.55
C GLY A 32 13.73 -4.24 4.70
N ALA A 33 12.66 -3.52 5.03
CA ALA A 33 12.17 -2.46 4.16
C ALA A 33 11.91 -1.19 4.98
N SER A 34 12.87 -0.27 4.93
CA SER A 34 12.65 1.13 5.27
C SER A 34 11.65 1.71 4.28
N PHE A 35 10.36 1.48 4.52
CA PHE A 35 9.23 2.11 3.82
C PHE A 35 9.05 3.57 4.28
N GLU A 36 10.13 4.26 4.68
CA GLU A 36 10.11 5.62 5.23
C GLU A 36 9.65 6.68 4.22
N GLY A 37 9.46 6.32 2.95
CA GLY A 37 8.85 7.18 1.93
C GLY A 37 7.36 6.94 1.66
N GLU A 38 6.77 5.82 2.10
CA GLU A 38 5.41 5.38 1.73
C GLU A 38 4.43 5.41 2.92
N GLY A 39 4.43 6.53 3.64
CA GLY A 39 3.55 6.75 4.79
C GLY A 39 2.14 6.18 4.60
N LYS A 40 1.63 5.50 5.63
CA LYS A 40 0.26 4.99 5.78
C LYS A 40 -0.18 3.83 4.85
N ARG A 41 0.65 3.33 3.94
CA ARG A 41 0.31 2.21 3.04
C ARG A 41 0.55 0.82 3.62
N TRP A 42 0.38 0.63 4.93
CA TRP A 42 0.55 -0.70 5.53
C TRP A 42 -0.48 -1.02 6.62
N ILE A 43 -0.70 -2.31 6.84
CA ILE A 43 -1.51 -2.85 7.93
C ILE A 43 -0.75 -4.00 8.59
N GLU A 44 -0.63 -3.93 9.92
CA GLU A 44 0.04 -4.97 10.72
C GLU A 44 -0.93 -6.09 11.05
N GLN A 45 -0.46 -7.33 10.94
CA GLN A 45 -1.20 -8.51 11.36
C GLN A 45 -0.95 -8.83 12.84
N PRO A 46 -1.98 -9.27 13.60
CA PRO A 46 -3.37 -9.44 13.18
C PRO A 46 -4.13 -8.11 13.11
N PHE A 47 -5.07 -8.00 12.16
CA PHE A 47 -5.94 -6.83 12.02
C PHE A 47 -7.41 -7.21 11.98
N THR A 48 -8.27 -6.24 12.31
CA THR A 48 -9.73 -6.39 12.17
C THR A 48 -10.21 -5.94 10.79
N THR A 49 -11.40 -6.38 10.38
CA THR A 49 -12.07 -5.89 9.17
C THR A 49 -12.26 -4.37 9.20
N ALA A 50 -12.56 -3.80 10.37
CA ALA A 50 -12.72 -2.35 10.52
C ALA A 50 -11.40 -1.61 10.22
N THR A 51 -10.29 -2.12 10.73
CA THR A 51 -8.95 -1.58 10.46
C THR A 51 -8.59 -1.69 8.98
N LEU A 52 -8.89 -2.82 8.33
CA LEU A 52 -8.66 -2.99 6.89
C LEU A 52 -9.45 -1.97 6.06
N LEU A 53 -10.74 -1.81 6.35
CA LEU A 53 -11.61 -0.85 5.66
C LEU A 53 -11.13 0.60 5.85
N GLU A 54 -10.70 0.96 7.06
CA GLU A 54 -10.14 2.28 7.33
C GLU A 54 -8.88 2.54 6.49
N ARG A 55 -7.96 1.58 6.43
CA ARG A 55 -6.73 1.72 5.64
C ARG A 55 -7.01 1.82 4.14
N ILE A 56 -7.92 1.00 3.62
CA ILE A 56 -8.34 1.09 2.22
C ILE A 56 -8.89 2.49 1.91
N ARG A 57 -9.76 3.04 2.77
CA ARG A 57 -10.30 4.40 2.58
C ARG A 57 -9.20 5.46 2.60
N GLN A 58 -8.24 5.37 3.52
CA GLN A 58 -7.12 6.33 3.61
C GLN A 58 -6.25 6.31 2.36
N VAL A 59 -5.96 5.12 1.85
CA VAL A 59 -5.15 4.92 0.64
C VAL A 59 -5.87 5.50 -0.57
N LEU A 60 -7.16 5.20 -0.74
CA LEU A 60 -7.96 5.72 -1.86
C LEU A 60 -8.19 7.25 -1.77
N ALA A 61 -8.38 7.81 -0.57
CA ALA A 61 -8.56 9.25 -0.38
C ALA A 61 -7.29 10.05 -0.73
N THR A 62 -6.11 9.47 -0.52
CA THR A 62 -4.83 10.11 -0.85
C THR A 62 -4.67 10.26 -2.37
N ARG A 63 -5.24 9.36 -3.18
CA ARG A 63 -5.28 9.46 -4.64
C ARG A 63 -6.15 10.65 -5.11
N SER A 64 -7.34 10.82 -4.53
CA SER A 64 -8.27 11.90 -4.90
C SER A 64 -7.75 13.31 -4.58
N ALA A 65 -6.87 13.45 -3.59
CA ALA A 65 -6.26 14.73 -3.27
C ALA A 65 -5.15 15.17 -4.26
N ASN A 66 -4.70 14.27 -5.14
CA ASN A 66 -3.61 14.51 -6.08
C ASN A 66 -4.08 14.60 -7.55
N GLU A 67 -5.39 14.64 -7.79
CA GLU A 67 -5.93 14.94 -9.13
C GLU A 67 -5.87 16.47 -9.35
N PRO A 68 -5.12 16.96 -10.37
CA PRO A 68 -5.19 18.37 -10.72
C PRO A 68 -6.61 18.68 -11.18
N SER A 69 -7.25 19.63 -10.49
CA SER A 69 -8.57 20.15 -10.83
C SER A 69 -8.64 20.42 -12.35
N PRO A 70 -9.65 19.92 -13.07
CA PRO A 70 -9.85 20.33 -14.45
C PRO A 70 -10.19 21.83 -14.42
N GLY A 71 -9.35 22.63 -15.08
CA GLY A 71 -9.67 24.01 -15.43
C GLY A 71 -10.67 24.10 -16.56
#